data_AF-A0A397VGT8-F1
#
_entry.id   AF-A0A397VGT8-F1
#
_cell.length_a   1.000
_cell.length_b   1.000
_cell.length_c   1.000
_cell.angle_alpha   90.00
_cell.angle_beta   90.00
_cell.angle_gamma   90.00
#
_symmetry.space_group_name_H-M   'P 1'
#
loop_
_entity.id
_entity.type
_entity.pdbx_description
1 polymer ?
#
loop_
_entity_poly.entity_id
_entity_poly.type
_entity_poly.pdbx_seq_one_letter_code
_entity_poly.pdbx_strand_id
1 'polypeptide(L)'
;MIVIPDEFNSRRNDLNGICKYCGHHNISPAWCQSCDPWKATQEWTSGNEGVNKLIKEIQFKATEYEKVIEWIPFAKLINLLEIKELSELAFMATWVKGVRTIKGESGKYVQSRTKSSVDLLKMNYSQPELLKDFKVLQEKYKIHGITQNTETGQYVIVIDFYNEKRNSVNGICEYCNDTIPIQLGVNCVILQECSREQVAIRT
;
A
#
# COMPACT_ATOMS: atom_id res chain seq x y z
N MET A 1 5.58 33.66 16.77
CA MET A 1 5.35 32.20 16.82
C MET A 1 4.29 31.90 15.79
N ILE A 2 4.62 31.20 14.69
CA ILE A 2 3.62 30.84 13.68
C ILE A 2 2.85 29.64 14.25
N VAL A 3 1.61 29.88 14.68
CA VAL A 3 0.68 28.81 15.03
C VAL A 3 0.15 28.26 13.72
N ILE A 4 0.64 27.09 13.29
CA ILE A 4 0.06 26.39 12.15
C ILE A 4 -1.25 25.77 12.65
N PRO A 5 -2.42 26.19 12.13
CA PRO A 5 -3.70 25.63 12.56
C PRO A 5 -3.69 24.12 12.30
N ASP A 6 -4.05 23.35 13.31
CA ASP A 6 -4.24 21.92 13.15
C ASP A 6 -5.57 21.67 12.43
N GLU A 7 -5.49 21.58 11.10
CA GLU A 7 -6.63 21.37 10.20
C GLU A 7 -7.49 20.15 10.61
N PHE A 8 -6.89 19.18 11.30
CA PHE A 8 -7.54 17.93 11.69
C PHE A 8 -7.95 17.90 13.17
N ASN A 9 -7.91 19.03 13.87
CA ASN A 9 -8.22 19.09 15.30
C ASN A 9 -9.61 18.52 15.62
N SER A 10 -10.61 18.76 14.76
CA SER A 10 -11.98 18.24 14.93
C SER A 10 -12.11 16.73 14.76
N ARG A 11 -11.11 16.06 14.18
CA ARG A 11 -11.09 14.60 13.98
C ARG A 11 -10.36 13.83 15.07
N ARG A 12 -9.77 14.53 16.04
CA ARG A 12 -9.05 13.90 17.16
C ARG A 12 -10.02 13.12 18.05
N ASN A 13 -9.64 11.91 18.43
CA ASN A 13 -10.51 11.00 19.19
C ASN A 13 -9.68 10.18 20.19
N ASP A 14 -10.11 10.09 21.44
CA ASP A 14 -9.45 9.38 22.53
C ASP A 14 -9.37 7.87 22.30
N LEU A 15 -10.36 7.28 21.63
CA LEU A 15 -10.36 5.88 21.21
C LEU A 15 -9.22 5.55 20.24
N ASN A 16 -8.59 6.54 19.61
CA ASN A 16 -7.46 6.32 18.70
C ASN A 16 -6.09 6.34 19.41
N GLY A 17 -6.09 6.56 20.72
CA GLY A 17 -4.88 6.70 21.54
C GLY A 17 -4.25 8.09 21.47
N ILE A 18 -3.21 8.29 22.28
CA ILE A 18 -2.51 9.57 22.43
C ILE A 18 -1.20 9.54 21.66
N CYS A 19 -0.92 10.59 20.91
CA CYS A 19 0.38 10.75 20.25
C CYS A 19 1.48 10.98 21.29
N LYS A 20 2.48 10.11 21.33
CA LYS A 20 3.62 10.22 22.25
C LYS A 20 4.51 11.45 22.04
N TYR A 21 4.35 12.16 20.92
CA TYR A 21 5.20 13.29 20.55
C TYR A 21 4.58 14.66 20.86
N CYS A 22 3.28 14.82 20.63
CA CYS A 22 2.57 16.08 20.88
C CYS A 22 1.56 16.01 22.03
N GLY A 23 1.27 14.82 22.56
CA GLY A 23 0.31 14.63 23.66
C GLY A 23 -1.17 14.75 23.26
N HIS A 24 -1.47 15.08 22.01
CA HIS A 24 -2.85 15.13 21.52
C HIS A 24 -3.38 13.74 21.13
N HIS A 25 -4.70 13.58 21.20
CA HIS A 25 -5.39 12.42 20.65
C HIS A 25 -5.16 12.28 19.15
N ASN A 26 -5.02 11.05 18.70
CA ASN A 26 -4.83 10.71 17.29
C ASN A 26 -6.13 10.92 16.49
N ILE A 27 -6.00 11.15 15.18
CA ILE A 27 -7.16 11.30 14.28
C ILE A 27 -7.66 9.96 13.75
N SER A 28 -6.84 8.92 13.86
CA SER A 28 -7.12 7.55 13.48
C SER A 28 -6.25 6.61 14.34
N PRO A 29 -6.60 5.32 14.46
CA PRO A 29 -5.88 4.37 15.31
C PRO A 29 -4.35 4.47 15.17
N ALA A 30 -3.69 4.90 16.26
CA ALA A 30 -2.25 5.14 16.31
C ALA A 30 -1.67 6.06 15.20
N TRP A 31 -2.46 7.02 14.69
CA TRP A 31 -2.02 7.97 13.66
C TRP A 31 -2.30 9.43 14.03
N CYS A 32 -1.21 10.18 14.25
CA CYS A 32 -1.21 11.60 14.52
C CYS A 32 -0.82 12.39 13.27
N GLN A 33 -1.79 13.09 12.68
CA GLN A 33 -1.57 13.87 11.46
C GLN A 33 -0.47 14.92 11.59
N SER A 34 -0.31 15.52 12.77
CA SER A 34 0.66 16.59 13.00
C SER A 34 2.10 16.07 13.16
N CYS A 35 2.29 14.77 13.44
CA CYS A 35 3.58 14.21 13.83
C CYS A 35 4.05 13.07 12.92
N ASP A 36 3.17 12.15 12.55
CA ASP A 36 3.54 10.90 11.90
C ASP A 36 3.89 11.04 10.41
N PRO A 37 3.28 11.94 9.62
CA PRO A 37 3.76 12.22 8.26
C PRO A 37 5.23 12.64 8.23
N TRP A 38 5.65 13.56 9.12
CA TRP A 38 7.05 13.96 9.25
C TRP A 38 7.96 12.76 9.56
N LYS A 39 7.48 11.91 10.47
CA LYS A 39 7.94 10.52 10.72
C LYS A 39 8.33 9.78 9.45
N ALA A 40 7.27 9.51 8.70
CA ALA A 40 7.28 8.66 7.53
C ALA A 40 8.13 9.22 6.37
N THR A 41 8.27 10.55 6.27
CA THR A 41 9.08 11.19 5.22
C THR A 41 10.58 11.03 5.41
N GLN A 42 11.03 10.64 6.60
CA GLN A 42 12.45 10.49 6.97
C GLN A 42 12.95 9.03 6.86
N GLU A 43 12.06 8.05 6.69
CA GLU A 43 12.42 6.62 6.71
C GLU A 43 13.06 6.10 5.40
N TRP A 44 12.99 6.87 4.31
CA TRP A 44 13.39 6.41 2.98
C TRP A 44 13.82 7.58 2.09
N THR A 45 14.59 7.27 1.06
CA THR A 45 14.83 8.15 -0.10
C THR A 45 14.90 7.28 -1.34
N SER A 46 14.32 7.74 -2.45
CA SER A 46 14.42 7.08 -3.76
C SER A 46 15.67 7.48 -4.53
N GLY A 47 16.36 8.55 -4.11
CA GLY A 47 17.37 9.21 -4.92
C GLY A 47 16.80 10.08 -6.06
N ASN A 48 15.49 10.03 -6.31
CA ASN A 48 14.79 10.88 -7.27
C ASN A 48 13.94 11.93 -6.55
N GLU A 49 14.23 13.21 -6.77
CA GLU A 49 13.54 14.31 -6.08
C GLU A 49 12.05 14.39 -6.43
N GLY A 50 11.67 14.16 -7.69
CA GLY A 50 10.28 14.18 -8.14
C GLY A 50 9.43 13.10 -7.46
N VAL A 51 9.94 11.87 -7.41
CA VAL A 51 9.29 10.75 -6.71
C VAL A 51 9.25 10.99 -5.21
N ASN A 52 10.35 11.49 -4.62
CA ASN A 52 10.39 11.84 -3.22
C ASN A 52 9.30 12.88 -2.88
N LYS A 53 9.16 13.92 -3.69
CA LYS A 53 8.15 14.96 -3.52
C LYS A 53 6.74 14.38 -3.59
N LEU A 54 6.44 13.59 -4.62
CA LEU A 54 5.14 12.94 -4.79
C LEU A 54 4.75 12.11 -3.57
N ILE A 55 5.61 11.18 -3.14
CA ILE A 55 5.30 10.29 -2.03
C ILE A 55 5.11 11.11 -0.74
N LYS A 56 5.95 12.11 -0.48
CA LYS A 56 5.81 12.98 0.69
C LYS A 56 4.50 13.77 0.69
N GLU A 57 4.09 14.34 -0.45
CA GLU A 57 2.79 15.04 -0.58
C GLU A 57 1.61 14.14 -0.22
N ILE A 58 1.68 12.85 -0.59
CA ILE A 58 0.65 11.86 -0.24
C ILE A 58 0.73 11.50 1.25
N GLN A 59 1.92 11.30 1.81
CA GLN A 59 2.11 11.02 3.23
C GLN A 59 1.57 12.16 4.13
N PHE A 60 1.73 13.42 3.73
CA PHE A 60 1.19 14.57 4.46
C PHE A 60 -0.34 14.68 4.42
N LYS A 61 -0.98 14.06 3.43
CA LYS A 61 -2.44 14.00 3.29
C LYS A 61 -3.05 12.71 3.85
N ALA A 62 -2.23 11.70 4.13
CA ALA A 62 -2.69 10.42 4.64
C ALA A 62 -3.33 10.61 6.02
N THR A 63 -4.57 10.16 6.19
CA THR A 63 -5.33 10.28 7.46
C THR A 63 -5.24 9.05 8.34
N GLU A 64 -4.65 7.96 7.84
CA GLU A 64 -4.58 6.66 8.50
C GLU A 64 -3.21 6.04 8.22
N TYR A 65 -2.64 5.36 9.23
CA TYR A 65 -1.34 4.70 9.12
C TYR A 65 -1.28 3.68 7.98
N GLU A 66 -2.34 2.91 7.76
CA GLU A 66 -2.40 1.84 6.75
C GLU A 66 -2.49 2.36 5.31
N LYS A 67 -2.89 3.64 5.13
CA LYS A 67 -2.95 4.33 3.84
C LYS A 67 -1.66 5.07 3.49
N VAL A 68 -0.69 5.09 4.40
CA VAL A 68 0.61 5.71 4.16
C VAL A 68 1.39 4.88 3.16
N ILE A 69 1.74 5.50 2.03
CA ILE A 69 2.63 4.92 1.02
C ILE A 69 4.08 5.26 1.33
N GLU A 70 5.03 4.53 0.74
CA GLU A 70 6.46 4.85 0.87
C GLU A 70 7.26 4.44 -0.37
N TRP A 71 8.51 4.89 -0.44
CA TRP A 71 9.47 4.28 -1.34
C TRP A 71 9.86 2.91 -0.83
N ILE A 72 9.79 1.91 -1.71
CA ILE A 72 10.15 0.54 -1.42
C ILE A 72 11.40 0.21 -2.24
N PRO A 73 12.58 0.03 -1.61
CA PRO A 73 13.75 -0.43 -2.35
C PRO A 73 13.46 -1.79 -2.98
N PHE A 74 13.71 -1.92 -4.29
CA PHE A 74 13.34 -3.13 -5.05
C PHE A 74 13.92 -4.41 -4.43
N ALA A 75 15.14 -4.35 -3.90
CA ALA A 75 15.79 -5.45 -3.19
C ALA A 75 15.08 -5.92 -1.89
N LYS A 76 14.05 -5.20 -1.41
CA LYS A 76 13.21 -5.63 -0.27
C LYS A 76 11.97 -6.42 -0.72
N LEU A 77 11.77 -6.56 -2.02
CA LEU A 77 10.78 -7.42 -2.66
C LEU A 77 11.49 -8.71 -3.07
N ILE A 78 11.15 -9.81 -2.40
CA ILE A 78 11.76 -11.14 -2.64
C ILE A 78 10.71 -12.08 -3.24
N ASN A 79 11.14 -13.26 -3.70
CA ASN A 79 10.23 -14.27 -4.27
C ASN A 79 9.39 -13.69 -5.42
N LEU A 80 10.04 -13.00 -6.36
CA LEU A 80 9.39 -12.42 -7.53
C LEU A 80 8.84 -13.54 -8.43
N LEU A 81 7.54 -13.52 -8.67
CA LEU A 81 6.83 -14.44 -9.56
C LEU A 81 6.20 -13.64 -10.69
N GLU A 82 6.61 -13.90 -11.93
CA GLU A 82 6.11 -13.18 -13.11
C GLU A 82 4.65 -13.56 -13.42
N ILE A 83 3.85 -12.55 -13.76
CA ILE A 83 2.45 -12.71 -14.11
C ILE A 83 2.32 -12.42 -15.61
N LYS A 84 2.17 -13.46 -16.42
CA LYS A 84 2.19 -13.35 -17.90
C LYS A 84 0.83 -13.01 -18.51
N GLU A 85 -0.25 -13.29 -17.80
CA GLU A 85 -1.62 -13.24 -18.34
C GLU A 85 -2.31 -11.89 -18.17
N LEU A 86 -1.81 -11.04 -17.25
CA LEU A 86 -2.37 -9.72 -16.99
C LEU A 86 -1.41 -8.66 -17.52
N SER A 87 -1.83 -7.90 -18.54
CA SER A 87 -0.96 -6.93 -19.24
C SER A 87 -0.38 -5.84 -18.33
N GLU A 88 -1.10 -5.47 -17.27
CA GLU A 88 -0.72 -4.40 -16.34
C GLU A 88 0.02 -4.93 -15.09
N LEU A 89 -0.24 -6.18 -14.68
CA LEU A 89 0.34 -6.79 -13.48
C LEU A 89 1.63 -7.52 -13.84
N ALA A 90 2.76 -7.04 -13.34
CA ALA A 90 4.08 -7.55 -13.70
C ALA A 90 4.47 -8.80 -12.94
N PHE A 91 4.38 -8.69 -11.61
CA PHE A 91 4.95 -9.65 -10.68
C PHE A 91 4.12 -9.70 -9.41
N MET A 92 4.12 -10.84 -8.76
CA MET A 92 3.90 -10.95 -7.33
C MET A 92 5.24 -10.96 -6.61
N ALA A 93 5.31 -10.39 -5.42
CA ALA A 93 6.49 -10.44 -4.57
C ALA A 93 6.10 -10.57 -3.10
N THR A 94 7.03 -11.04 -2.28
CA THR A 94 6.94 -10.91 -0.83
C THR A 94 7.69 -9.67 -0.37
N TRP A 95 6.99 -8.74 0.30
CA TRP A 95 7.61 -7.56 0.89
C TRP A 95 8.07 -7.83 2.32
N VAL A 96 9.39 -7.86 2.53
CA VAL A 96 10.00 -8.27 3.81
C VAL A 96 9.72 -7.28 4.96
N LYS A 97 9.78 -5.96 4.69
CA LYS A 97 9.42 -4.93 5.69
C LYS A 97 7.95 -5.04 6.08
N GLY A 98 7.13 -5.47 5.13
CA GLY A 98 5.71 -5.75 5.32
C GLY A 98 4.82 -4.53 5.19
N VAL A 99 3.54 -4.83 4.98
CA VAL A 99 2.44 -3.87 4.90
C VAL A 99 2.19 -3.28 6.28
N ARG A 100 1.88 -1.98 6.31
CA ARG A 100 1.49 -1.25 7.51
C ARG A 100 0.17 -1.80 8.06
N THR A 101 0.16 -2.16 9.33
CA THR A 101 -1.01 -2.70 10.05
C THR A 101 -1.13 -2.05 11.42
N ILE A 102 -2.34 -2.00 11.96
CA ILE A 102 -2.58 -1.59 13.35
C ILE A 102 -2.84 -2.84 14.20
N LYS A 103 -2.29 -2.86 15.42
CA LYS A 103 -2.58 -3.87 16.43
C LYS A 103 -3.11 -3.22 17.69
N GLY A 104 -3.76 -4.03 18.53
CA GLY A 104 -4.28 -3.60 19.82
C GLY A 104 -5.77 -3.27 19.75
N GLU A 105 -6.23 -2.64 20.81
CA GLU A 105 -7.63 -2.30 21.04
C GLU A 105 -7.81 -0.78 21.18
N SER A 106 -9.07 -0.35 21.23
CA SER A 106 -9.45 1.05 21.44
C SER A 106 -8.62 1.73 22.54
N GLY A 107 -8.04 2.87 22.23
CA GLY A 107 -7.18 3.67 23.11
C GLY A 107 -5.74 3.17 23.25
N LYS A 108 -5.44 1.94 22.82
CA LYS A 108 -4.13 1.28 22.96
C LYS A 108 -3.57 0.73 21.64
N TYR A 109 -3.95 1.36 20.54
CA TYR A 109 -3.45 0.98 19.23
C TYR A 109 -1.94 1.21 19.09
N VAL A 110 -1.27 0.31 18.39
CA VAL A 110 0.14 0.40 18.04
C VAL A 110 0.35 0.19 16.55
N GLN A 111 1.21 1.01 15.95
CA GLN A 111 1.67 0.82 14.59
C GLN A 111 2.52 -0.46 14.50
N SER A 112 2.19 -1.31 13.53
CA SER A 112 2.86 -2.57 13.27
C SER A 112 3.14 -2.72 11.77
N ARG A 113 3.90 -3.76 11.41
CA ARG A 113 3.99 -4.23 10.04
C ARG A 113 3.88 -5.74 10.00
N THR A 114 3.32 -6.25 8.91
CA THR A 114 3.18 -7.67 8.65
C THR A 114 3.84 -7.99 7.32
N LYS A 115 4.82 -8.90 7.31
CA LYS A 115 5.41 -9.41 6.07
C LYS A 115 4.28 -9.94 5.19
N SER A 116 4.21 -9.45 3.95
CA SER A 116 3.07 -9.78 3.09
C SER A 116 3.43 -9.95 1.62
N SER A 117 2.63 -10.76 0.93
CA SER A 117 2.59 -10.80 -0.53
C SER A 117 1.95 -9.53 -1.08
N VAL A 118 2.56 -8.97 -2.12
CA VAL A 118 2.16 -7.72 -2.78
C VAL A 118 2.27 -7.91 -4.29
N ASP A 119 1.57 -7.06 -5.04
CA ASP A 119 1.59 -7.09 -6.49
C ASP A 119 2.25 -5.85 -7.08
N LEU A 120 2.97 -6.04 -8.18
CA LEU A 120 3.74 -5.03 -8.87
C LEU A 120 3.02 -4.66 -10.15
N LEU A 121 2.45 -3.46 -10.19
CA LEU A 121 1.75 -2.93 -11.36
C LEU A 121 2.74 -2.14 -12.24
N LYS A 122 2.91 -2.54 -13.51
CA LYS A 122 3.78 -1.84 -14.46
C LYS A 122 3.20 -0.46 -14.75
N MET A 123 4.06 0.55 -14.76
CA MET A 123 3.71 1.89 -15.24
C MET A 123 4.55 2.17 -16.49
N ASN A 124 3.90 2.36 -17.64
CA ASN A 124 4.56 2.67 -18.91
C ASN A 124 4.69 4.19 -19.18
N TYR A 125 4.66 5.00 -18.12
CA TYR A 125 4.39 6.43 -18.25
C TYR A 125 5.47 7.34 -17.67
N SER A 126 5.47 8.58 -18.14
CA SER A 126 6.33 9.67 -17.65
C SER A 126 5.93 10.13 -16.23
N GLN A 127 6.82 10.81 -15.50
CA GLN A 127 6.54 11.30 -14.12
C GLN A 127 5.23 12.15 -13.98
N PRO A 128 4.85 13.02 -14.93
CA PRO A 128 3.59 13.78 -14.84
C PRO A 128 2.32 12.91 -14.95
N GLU A 129 2.36 11.86 -15.76
CA GLU A 129 1.25 10.92 -15.96
C GLU A 129 1.04 10.05 -14.71
N LEU A 130 2.15 9.69 -14.04
CA LEU A 130 2.16 8.98 -12.76
C LEU A 130 1.20 9.62 -11.74
N LEU A 131 1.17 10.96 -11.63
CA LEU A 131 0.35 11.71 -10.67
C LEU A 131 -1.15 11.59 -10.93
N LYS A 132 -1.57 11.62 -12.19
CA LYS A 132 -2.99 11.54 -12.57
C LYS A 132 -3.52 10.13 -12.33
N ASP A 133 -2.73 9.14 -12.75
CA ASP A 133 -3.10 7.74 -12.63
C ASP A 133 -3.06 7.28 -11.17
N PHE A 134 -2.14 7.83 -10.36
CA PHE A 134 -2.05 7.49 -8.95
C PHE A 134 -3.38 7.71 -8.19
N LYS A 135 -4.11 8.78 -8.48
CA LYS A 135 -5.42 9.04 -7.84
C LYS A 135 -6.44 7.99 -8.23
N VAL A 136 -6.54 7.66 -9.52
CA VAL A 136 -7.45 6.62 -10.02
C VAL A 136 -7.09 5.27 -9.42
N LEU A 137 -5.80 4.97 -9.30
CA LEU A 137 -5.30 3.74 -8.69
C LEU A 137 -5.59 3.69 -7.18
N GLN A 138 -5.53 4.81 -6.46
CA GLN A 138 -5.90 4.88 -5.04
C GLN A 138 -7.37 4.58 -4.79
N GLU A 139 -8.26 4.86 -5.75
CA GLU A 139 -9.67 4.51 -5.67
C GLU A 139 -9.92 3.03 -5.95
N LYS A 140 -9.07 2.41 -6.77
CA LYS A 140 -9.21 1.01 -7.21
C LYS A 140 -8.47 0.01 -6.33
N TYR A 141 -7.32 0.39 -5.79
CA TYR A 141 -6.38 -0.51 -5.12
C TYR A 141 -5.83 0.10 -3.83
N LYS A 142 -5.52 -0.78 -2.87
CA LYS A 142 -4.66 -0.41 -1.74
C LYS A 142 -3.23 -0.29 -2.23
N ILE A 143 -2.71 0.94 -2.25
CA ILE A 143 -1.32 1.22 -2.66
C ILE A 143 -0.43 1.20 -1.41
N HIS A 144 0.70 0.50 -1.50
CA HIS A 144 1.69 0.43 -0.43
C HIS A 144 2.90 1.31 -0.68
N GLY A 145 3.25 1.52 -1.95
CA GLY A 145 4.42 2.29 -2.28
C GLY A 145 4.76 2.30 -3.76
N ILE A 146 5.90 2.91 -4.03
CA ILE A 146 6.52 2.96 -5.35
C ILE A 146 7.90 2.33 -5.22
N THR A 147 8.28 1.55 -6.23
CA THR A 147 9.63 1.00 -6.37
C THR A 147 10.16 1.32 -7.77
N GLN A 148 11.44 1.06 -8.00
CA GLN A 148 12.05 1.13 -9.31
C GLN A 148 12.82 -0.16 -9.55
N ASN A 149 12.50 -0.83 -10.66
CA ASN A 149 13.27 -1.97 -11.10
C ASN A 149 14.69 -1.50 -11.44
N THR A 150 15.69 -2.04 -10.76
CA THR A 150 17.09 -1.62 -10.90
C THR A 150 17.72 -2.02 -12.23
N GLU A 151 17.17 -3.02 -12.91
CA GLU A 151 17.64 -3.50 -14.21
C GLU A 151 17.06 -2.65 -15.35
N THR A 152 15.76 -2.35 -15.31
CA THR A 152 15.07 -1.61 -16.39
C THR A 152 14.99 -0.11 -16.14
N GLY A 153 15.23 0.35 -14.92
CA GLY A 153 15.04 1.75 -14.50
C GLY A 153 13.57 2.18 -14.44
N GLN A 154 12.62 1.28 -14.68
CA GLN A 154 11.19 1.60 -14.70
C GLN A 154 10.60 1.67 -13.29
N TYR A 155 9.75 2.68 -13.06
CA TYR A 155 8.97 2.78 -11.83
C TYR A 155 7.78 1.83 -11.85
N VAL A 156 7.50 1.25 -10.70
CA VAL A 156 6.46 0.24 -10.51
C VAL A 156 5.70 0.59 -9.24
N ILE A 157 4.38 0.50 -9.28
CA ILE A 157 3.54 0.69 -8.09
C ILE A 157 3.37 -0.66 -7.40
N VAL A 158 3.55 -0.65 -6.07
CA VAL A 158 3.29 -1.81 -5.22
C VAL A 158 1.88 -1.68 -4.64
N ILE A 159 1.00 -2.61 -5.02
CA ILE A 159 -0.41 -2.63 -4.65
C ILE A 159 -0.78 -3.96 -3.98
N ASP A 160 -2.00 -4.01 -3.46
CA ASP A 160 -2.69 -5.25 -3.14
C ASP A 160 -3.85 -5.47 -4.11
N PHE A 161 -3.62 -6.26 -5.16
CA PHE A 161 -4.60 -6.55 -6.21
C PHE A 161 -5.59 -7.63 -5.78
N TYR A 162 -5.08 -8.68 -5.12
CA TYR A 162 -5.88 -9.84 -4.72
C TYR A 162 -6.49 -9.69 -3.32
N ASN A 163 -5.98 -8.79 -2.48
CA ASN A 163 -6.53 -8.43 -1.18
C ASN A 163 -6.93 -9.68 -0.34
N GLU A 164 -8.15 -9.72 0.20
CA GLU A 164 -8.71 -10.80 1.02
C GLU A 164 -8.83 -12.15 0.31
N LYS A 165 -8.61 -12.22 -1.01
CA LYS A 165 -8.72 -13.47 -1.78
C LYS A 165 -7.50 -14.39 -1.59
N ARG A 166 -6.44 -13.91 -0.94
CA ARG A 166 -5.24 -14.67 -0.64
C ARG A 166 -4.80 -14.45 0.80
N ASN A 167 -4.16 -15.47 1.35
CA ASN A 167 -3.44 -15.34 2.59
C ASN A 167 -2.32 -14.30 2.44
N SER A 168 -2.38 -13.25 3.25
CA SER A 168 -1.47 -12.13 3.16
C SER A 168 0.00 -12.51 3.34
N VAL A 169 0.34 -13.62 4.00
CA VAL A 169 1.72 -13.99 4.35
C VAL A 169 2.41 -14.78 3.24
N ASN A 170 1.72 -15.77 2.68
CA ASN A 170 2.30 -16.69 1.69
C ASN A 170 1.73 -16.51 0.27
N GLY A 171 0.70 -15.68 0.09
CA GLY A 171 0.07 -15.43 -1.21
C GLY A 171 -0.78 -16.59 -1.74
N ILE A 172 -1.05 -17.60 -0.91
CA ILE A 172 -1.89 -18.74 -1.26
C ILE A 172 -3.36 -18.29 -1.29
N CYS A 173 -4.06 -18.60 -2.38
CA CYS A 173 -5.48 -18.42 -2.51
C CYS A 173 -6.23 -19.24 -1.46
N GLU A 174 -7.11 -18.61 -0.70
CA GLU A 174 -7.85 -19.29 0.37
C GLU A 174 -8.86 -20.33 -0.16
N TYR A 175 -9.25 -20.20 -1.43
CA TYR A 175 -10.23 -21.07 -2.06
C TYR A 175 -9.62 -22.32 -2.72
N CYS A 176 -8.47 -22.19 -3.39
CA CYS A 176 -7.86 -23.31 -4.11
C CYS A 176 -6.57 -23.85 -3.47
N ASN A 177 -6.10 -23.22 -2.38
CA ASN A 177 -4.90 -23.61 -1.65
C ASN A 177 -3.63 -23.67 -2.54
N ASP A 178 -3.57 -22.82 -3.57
CA ASP A 178 -2.43 -22.66 -4.48
C ASP A 178 -1.99 -21.18 -4.57
N THR A 179 -0.78 -20.93 -5.04
CA THR A 179 -0.19 -19.58 -5.15
C THR A 179 -0.80 -18.83 -6.33
N ILE A 180 -1.25 -17.60 -6.09
CA ILE A 180 -1.69 -16.71 -7.18
C ILE A 180 -0.45 -16.06 -7.84
N PRO A 181 -0.44 -15.80 -9.15
CA PRO A 181 -1.36 -16.35 -10.14
C PRO A 181 -1.00 -17.80 -10.44
N ILE A 182 -2.04 -18.62 -10.53
CA ILE A 182 -1.96 -20.03 -10.89
C ILE A 182 -1.26 -20.09 -12.25
N GLN A 183 -0.11 -20.78 -12.36
CA GLN A 183 0.51 -21.02 -13.67
C GLN A 183 -0.51 -21.77 -14.54
N LEU A 184 -1.06 -21.13 -15.58
CA LEU A 184 -2.05 -21.76 -16.44
C LEU A 184 -1.45 -22.87 -17.30
N GLY A 185 -1.46 -24.08 -16.76
CA GLY A 185 -1.68 -25.29 -17.55
C GLY A 185 -3.14 -25.37 -17.97
N VAL A 186 -3.51 -24.64 -19.02
CA VAL A 186 -4.68 -24.81 -19.92
C VAL A 186 -6.12 -24.89 -19.34
N ASN A 187 -6.39 -24.99 -18.04
CA ASN A 187 -7.78 -25.19 -17.55
C ASN A 187 -8.05 -24.70 -16.12
N CYS A 188 -7.68 -23.46 -15.75
CA CYS A 188 -8.11 -22.91 -14.46
C CYS A 188 -9.28 -21.93 -14.61
N VAL A 189 -10.47 -22.46 -14.29
CA VAL A 189 -11.79 -21.79 -14.23
C VAL A 189 -11.84 -20.64 -13.20
N ILE A 190 -10.79 -20.44 -12.40
CA ILE A 190 -10.81 -19.59 -11.19
C ILE A 190 -10.71 -18.09 -11.48
N LEU A 191 -10.06 -17.64 -12.57
CA LEU A 191 -10.15 -16.21 -12.95
C LEU A 191 -11.58 -15.82 -13.35
N GLN A 192 -12.39 -16.76 -13.87
CA GLN A 192 -13.81 -16.52 -14.16
C GLN A 192 -14.69 -16.60 -12.90
N GLU A 193 -14.44 -17.48 -11.95
CA GLU A 193 -15.24 -17.54 -10.72
C GLU A 193 -14.94 -16.39 -9.76
N CYS A 194 -13.68 -15.97 -9.65
CA CYS A 194 -13.29 -14.83 -8.83
C CYS A 194 -13.74 -13.47 -9.42
N SER A 195 -14.17 -13.44 -10.69
CA SER A 195 -14.71 -12.26 -11.39
C SER A 195 -16.24 -12.28 -11.57
N ARG A 196 -16.88 -13.46 -11.67
CA ARG A 196 -18.34 -13.59 -11.79
C ARG A 196 -19.10 -13.04 -10.57
N GLU A 197 -18.51 -13.09 -9.37
CA GLU A 197 -19.15 -12.54 -8.17
C GLU A 197 -19.12 -11.00 -8.08
N GLN A 198 -18.41 -10.29 -8.98
CA GLN A 198 -18.49 -8.82 -9.04
C GLN A 198 -19.80 -8.31 -9.65
N VAL A 199 -20.55 -9.14 -10.38
CA VAL A 199 -21.86 -8.76 -10.94
C VAL A 199 -23.00 -9.03 -9.94
N ALA A 200 -22.81 -9.94 -8.99
CA ALA A 200 -23.86 -10.37 -8.05
C ALA A 200 -24.04 -9.44 -6.82
N ILE A 201 -23.12 -8.51 -6.56
CA ILE A 201 -23.16 -7.62 -5.37
C ILE A 201 -23.69 -6.20 -5.74
N ARG A 202 -24.17 -5.98 -6.98
CA ARG A 202 -24.84 -4.73 -7.40
C ARG A 202 -26.16 -4.96 -8.14
N THR A 203 -27.02 -5.82 -7.59
CA THR A 203 -28.46 -5.87 -7.89
C THR A 203 -29.24 -6.08 -6.61
#